data_AF-A0A4C1XD12-F1
#
_entry.id   AF-A0A4C1XD12-F1
#
_cell.length_a   1.000
_cell.length_b   1.000
_cell.length_c   1.000
_cell.angle_alpha   90.00
_cell.angle_beta   90.00
_cell.angle_gamma   90.00
#
_symmetry.space_group_name_H-M   'P 1'
#
loop_
_entity.id
_entity.type
_entity.pdbx_description
1 polymer ?
#
loop_
_entity_poly.entity_id
_entity_poly.type
_entity_poly.pdbx_seq_one_letter_code
_entity_poly.pdbx_strand_id
1 'polypeptide(L)'
;MKRKASEAINEEMQVACMCKRRLDHLKEHANSLADNNSSQSTMNQWRKVRLDRMLVDYFLRNGYYDAAKKLADATDMRDYTNVDIYTAAAEVEAELVQERTARCLQWCADNKSKLRKLNSNMEFKIRIQEFIELVRVDQRLEAVQYAKKHFSNYEEGQLPEIQHCMGMLAFPSDTDVEPYKSLLEKSRWADLVRQFRWEHARLLHPSRLPLLPAVLQLGLAALNTPQCHSESTKVAACPVCQPPLNTLAKSLPHAHCSHSRLVCRISRKPLNEHNHPMVLPNGQVYGEK
;
A
#
# COMPACT_ATOMS: atom_id res chain seq x y z
N MET A 1 16.21 -24.00 -29.02
CA MET A 1 16.41 -24.67 -27.71
C MET A 1 17.55 -24.01 -26.92
N LYS A 2 18.81 -24.04 -27.38
CA LYS A 2 19.95 -23.43 -26.65
C LYS A 2 19.79 -21.93 -26.32
N ARG A 3 19.30 -21.10 -27.26
CA ARG A 3 19.10 -19.64 -27.03
C ARG A 3 18.05 -19.33 -25.96
N LYS A 4 16.91 -20.01 -25.98
CA LYS A 4 15.86 -19.86 -24.96
C LYS A 4 16.32 -20.33 -23.58
N ALA A 5 17.11 -21.40 -23.54
CA ALA A 5 17.71 -21.86 -22.28
C ALA A 5 18.72 -20.85 -21.71
N SER A 6 19.57 -20.25 -22.56
CA SER A 6 20.49 -19.20 -22.10
C SER A 6 19.79 -17.93 -21.65
N GLU A 7 18.69 -17.53 -22.32
CA GLU A 7 17.85 -16.40 -21.90
C GLU A 7 17.26 -16.66 -20.50
N ALA A 8 16.65 -17.84 -20.28
CA ALA A 8 16.10 -18.21 -18.99
C ALA A 8 17.17 -18.26 -17.87
N ILE A 9 18.34 -18.83 -18.14
CA ILE A 9 19.44 -18.87 -17.16
C ILE A 9 19.90 -17.45 -16.79
N ASN A 10 19.99 -16.54 -17.76
CA ASN A 10 20.38 -15.16 -17.50
C ASN A 10 19.34 -14.43 -16.65
N GLU A 11 18.04 -14.62 -16.92
CA GLU A 11 16.95 -14.06 -16.10
C GLU A 11 17.01 -14.59 -14.65
N GLU A 12 17.18 -15.90 -14.47
CA GLU A 12 17.32 -16.50 -13.14
C GLU A 12 18.55 -15.97 -12.39
N MET A 13 19.67 -15.81 -13.10
CA MET A 13 20.91 -15.26 -12.53
C MET A 13 20.76 -13.80 -12.11
N GLN A 14 20.03 -12.99 -12.89
CA GLN A 14 19.71 -11.60 -12.52
C GLN A 14 18.85 -11.55 -11.26
N VAL A 15 17.79 -12.37 -11.19
CA VAL A 15 16.93 -12.47 -10.01
C VAL A 15 17.73 -12.92 -8.78
N ALA A 16 18.61 -13.90 -8.93
CA ALA A 16 19.49 -14.37 -7.85
C ALA A 16 20.44 -13.25 -7.38
N CYS A 17 20.99 -12.45 -8.31
CA CYS A 17 21.84 -11.31 -7.98
C CYS A 17 21.09 -10.24 -7.19
N MET A 18 19.86 -9.89 -7.60
CA MET A 18 19.00 -8.95 -6.87
C MET A 18 18.71 -9.45 -5.45
N CYS A 19 18.34 -10.72 -5.30
CA CYS A 19 18.13 -11.35 -4.00
C CYS A 19 19.39 -11.26 -3.12
N LYS A 20 20.57 -11.54 -3.69
CA LYS A 20 21.85 -11.42 -2.98
C LYS A 20 22.12 -9.99 -2.52
N ARG A 21 21.98 -8.98 -3.40
CA ARG A 21 22.15 -7.55 -3.05
C ARG A 21 21.24 -7.13 -1.90
N ARG A 22 19.98 -7.58 -1.90
CA ARG A 22 19.01 -7.29 -0.83
C ARG A 22 19.40 -7.96 0.49
N LEU A 23 19.90 -9.19 0.46
CA LEU A 23 20.38 -9.90 1.65
C LEU A 23 21.65 -9.26 2.22
N ASP A 24 22.59 -8.87 1.36
CA ASP A 24 23.84 -8.26 1.78
C ASP A 24 23.60 -6.90 2.46
N HIS A 25 22.67 -6.09 1.95
CA HIS A 25 22.23 -4.87 2.63
C HIS A 25 21.62 -5.14 4.02
N LEU A 26 20.88 -6.24 4.20
CA LEU A 26 20.37 -6.60 5.53
C LEU A 26 21.49 -7.04 6.48
N LYS A 27 22.49 -7.77 5.98
CA LYS A 27 23.66 -8.20 6.76
C LYS A 27 24.51 -7.01 7.22
N GLU A 28 24.65 -5.99 6.38
CA GLU A 28 25.41 -4.77 6.72
C GLU A 28 24.95 -4.15 8.04
N HIS A 29 23.63 -4.04 8.24
CA HIS A 29 23.08 -3.53 9.50
C HIS A 29 23.20 -4.52 10.65
N ALA A 30 23.06 -5.83 10.41
CA ALA A 30 23.26 -6.83 11.45
C ALA A 30 24.69 -6.79 12.00
N ASN A 31 25.68 -6.67 11.11
CA ASN A 31 27.09 -6.55 11.49
C ASN A 31 27.36 -5.23 12.22
N SER A 32 26.79 -4.12 11.75
CA SER A 32 26.94 -2.83 12.42
C SER A 32 26.34 -2.78 13.83
N LEU A 33 25.33 -3.60 14.13
CA LEU A 33 24.79 -3.74 15.49
C LEU A 33 25.71 -4.55 16.40
N ALA A 34 26.50 -5.47 15.84
CA ALA A 34 27.49 -6.25 16.58
C ALA A 34 28.77 -5.44 16.85
N ASP A 35 29.12 -4.52 15.94
CA ASP A 35 30.30 -3.67 16.05
C ASP A 35 29.98 -2.32 16.73
N ASN A 36 30.40 -2.18 17.98
CA ASN A 36 30.22 -0.95 18.80
C ASN A 36 30.94 0.31 18.24
N ASN A 37 31.77 0.16 17.19
CA ASN A 37 32.54 1.25 16.56
C ASN A 37 31.94 1.73 15.23
N SER A 38 30.74 1.31 14.89
CA SER A 38 30.11 1.71 13.62
C SER A 38 29.84 3.22 13.56
N SER A 39 30.23 3.84 12.44
CA SER A 39 30.06 5.29 12.27
C SER A 39 28.58 5.66 12.12
N GLN A 40 28.17 6.76 12.74
CA GLN A 40 26.80 7.27 12.64
C GLN A 40 26.41 7.61 11.18
N SER A 41 27.39 7.97 10.35
CA SER A 41 27.20 8.22 8.92
C SER A 41 26.77 6.95 8.17
N THR A 42 27.45 5.82 8.41
CA THR A 42 27.11 4.52 7.80
C THR A 42 25.68 4.10 8.16
N MET A 43 25.29 4.28 9.43
CA MET A 43 23.93 3.99 9.89
C MET A 43 22.87 4.89 9.26
N ASN A 44 23.16 6.17 9.08
CA ASN A 44 22.24 7.08 8.40
C ASN A 44 22.07 6.71 6.92
N GLN A 45 23.15 6.33 6.24
CA GLN A 45 23.10 5.88 4.85
C GLN A 45 22.25 4.61 4.70
N TRP A 46 22.46 3.61 5.57
CA TRP A 46 21.65 2.39 5.57
C TRP A 46 20.17 2.67 5.83
N ARG A 47 19.86 3.55 6.80
CA ARG A 47 18.48 3.95 7.10
C ARG A 47 17.81 4.62 5.91
N LYS A 48 18.56 5.46 5.17
CA LYS A 48 18.08 6.12 3.95
C LYS A 48 17.72 5.09 2.87
N VAL A 49 18.62 4.16 2.57
CA VAL A 49 18.36 3.08 1.59
C VAL A 49 17.14 2.24 1.99
N ARG A 50 17.02 1.90 3.28
CA ARG A 50 15.84 1.19 3.79
C ARG A 50 14.55 1.98 3.60
N LEU A 51 14.56 3.28 3.88
CA LEU A 51 13.40 4.16 3.71
C LEU A 51 13.02 4.27 2.23
N ASP A 52 13.98 4.51 1.34
CA ASP A 52 13.74 4.61 -0.11
C ASP A 52 13.11 3.32 -0.65
N ARG A 53 13.58 2.15 -0.20
CA ARG A 53 12.97 0.86 -0.55
C ARG A 53 11.51 0.76 -0.08
N MET A 54 11.22 1.23 1.13
CA MET A 54 9.86 1.22 1.69
C MET A 54 8.94 2.18 0.94
N LEU A 55 9.44 3.34 0.51
CA LEU A 55 8.71 4.31 -0.31
C LEU A 55 8.40 3.74 -1.70
N VAL A 56 9.38 3.14 -2.37
CA VAL A 56 9.18 2.51 -3.68
C VAL A 56 8.14 1.39 -3.59
N ASP A 57 8.22 0.49 -2.60
CA ASP A 57 7.21 -0.57 -2.40
C ASP A 57 5.81 0.03 -2.15
N TYR A 58 5.72 1.07 -1.32
CA TYR A 58 4.46 1.76 -1.07
C TYR A 58 3.89 2.37 -2.36
N PHE A 59 4.70 3.04 -3.17
CA PHE A 59 4.27 3.62 -4.44
C PHE A 59 3.78 2.56 -5.42
N LEU A 60 4.53 1.46 -5.60
CA LEU A 60 4.15 0.36 -6.49
C LEU A 60 2.81 -0.28 -6.08
N ARG A 61 2.60 -0.54 -4.79
CA ARG A 61 1.35 -1.15 -4.29
C ARG A 61 0.14 -0.23 -4.39
N ASN A 62 0.33 1.08 -4.45
CA ASN A 62 -0.75 2.05 -4.56
C ASN A 62 -0.96 2.57 -6.00
N GLY A 63 -0.24 2.02 -6.99
CA GLY A 63 -0.36 2.43 -8.39
C GLY A 63 0.40 3.71 -8.76
N TYR A 64 1.26 4.22 -7.87
CA TYR A 64 2.11 5.39 -8.14
C TYR A 64 3.39 5.00 -8.90
N TYR A 65 3.23 4.35 -10.06
CA TYR A 65 4.33 3.73 -10.81
C TYR A 65 5.41 4.72 -11.25
N ASP A 66 5.02 5.91 -11.72
CA ASP A 66 5.97 6.94 -12.14
C ASP A 66 6.80 7.47 -10.98
N ALA A 67 6.18 7.65 -9.80
CA ALA A 67 6.88 8.08 -8.60
C ALA A 67 7.86 6.99 -8.12
N ALA A 68 7.44 5.73 -8.16
CA ALA A 68 8.30 4.59 -7.85
C ALA A 68 9.52 4.52 -8.78
N LYS A 69 9.31 4.66 -10.09
CA LYS A 69 10.38 4.63 -11.09
C LYS A 69 11.35 5.81 -10.94
N LYS A 70 10.83 7.03 -10.80
CA LYS A 70 11.65 8.23 -10.59
C LYS A 70 12.51 8.13 -9.33
N LEU A 71 11.93 7.66 -8.22
CA LEU A 71 12.69 7.46 -6.99
C LEU A 71 13.76 6.36 -7.17
N ALA A 72 13.39 5.23 -7.77
CA ALA A 72 14.32 4.13 -7.98
C ALA A 72 15.50 4.50 -8.89
N ASP A 73 15.26 5.28 -9.94
CA ASP A 73 16.28 5.77 -10.87
C ASP A 73 17.19 6.82 -10.21
N ALA A 74 16.62 7.73 -9.40
CA ALA A 74 17.38 8.80 -8.76
C ALA A 74 18.30 8.30 -7.62
N THR A 75 18.01 7.15 -7.01
CA THR A 75 18.76 6.61 -5.87
C THR A 75 19.46 5.28 -6.15
N ASP A 76 19.49 4.82 -7.41
CA ASP A 76 20.05 3.52 -7.83
C ASP A 76 19.43 2.33 -7.08
N MET A 77 18.11 2.37 -6.88
CA MET A 77 17.35 1.43 -6.04
C MET A 77 16.62 0.34 -6.83
N ARG A 78 16.82 0.24 -8.15
CA ARG A 78 16.13 -0.78 -8.98
C ARG A 78 16.37 -2.21 -8.48
N ASP A 79 17.63 -2.57 -8.22
CA ASP A 79 17.99 -3.92 -7.75
C ASP A 79 17.42 -4.26 -6.36
N TYR A 80 17.06 -3.23 -5.59
CA TYR A 80 16.48 -3.35 -4.26
C TYR A 80 14.95 -3.41 -4.26
N THR A 81 14.31 -3.17 -5.40
CA THR A 81 12.86 -2.95 -5.52
C THR A 81 12.24 -3.77 -6.64
N ASN A 82 10.92 -3.84 -6.68
CA ASN A 82 10.19 -4.67 -7.64
C ASN A 82 9.66 -3.85 -8.83
N VAL A 83 10.30 -2.72 -9.17
CA VAL A 83 9.81 -1.79 -10.20
C VAL A 83 9.52 -2.51 -11.51
N ASP A 84 10.45 -3.33 -12.00
CA ASP A 84 10.30 -3.99 -13.29
C ASP A 84 9.17 -5.03 -13.28
N ILE A 85 8.97 -5.74 -12.16
CA ILE A 85 7.87 -6.70 -11.96
C ILE A 85 6.51 -6.01 -12.07
N TYR A 86 6.40 -4.77 -11.56
CA TYR A 86 5.15 -4.02 -11.58
C TYR A 86 4.85 -3.36 -12.93
N THR A 87 5.75 -3.43 -13.92
CA THR A 87 5.50 -2.89 -15.28
C THR A 87 4.29 -3.55 -15.93
N ALA A 88 4.20 -4.89 -15.87
CA ALA A 88 3.05 -5.62 -16.38
C ALA A 88 1.75 -5.29 -15.62
N ALA A 89 1.84 -5.00 -14.33
CA ALA A 89 0.69 -4.60 -13.54
C ALA A 89 0.19 -3.19 -13.91
N ALA A 90 1.11 -2.25 -14.14
CA ALA A 90 0.78 -0.90 -14.60
C ALA A 90 0.03 -0.93 -15.94
N GLU A 91 0.43 -1.85 -16.83
CA GLU A 91 -0.20 -2.10 -18.11
C GLU A 91 -1.63 -2.67 -18.00
N VAL A 92 -1.87 -3.59 -17.06
CA VAL A 92 -3.22 -4.10 -16.77
C VAL A 92 -4.10 -3.01 -16.18
N GLU A 93 -3.56 -2.24 -15.24
CA GLU A 93 -4.28 -1.16 -14.59
C GLU A 93 -4.68 -0.06 -15.57
N ALA A 94 -3.78 0.34 -16.46
CA ALA A 94 -4.06 1.32 -17.50
C ALA A 94 -5.21 0.89 -18.42
N GLU A 95 -5.33 -0.41 -18.73
CA GLU A 95 -6.48 -0.93 -19.49
C GLU A 95 -7.77 -0.86 -18.68
N LEU A 96 -7.75 -1.26 -17.41
CA LEU A 96 -8.93 -1.19 -16.55
C LEU A 96 -9.43 0.25 -16.37
N VAL A 97 -8.53 1.23 -16.23
CA VAL A 97 -8.87 2.66 -16.19
C VAL A 97 -9.55 3.11 -17.49
N GLN A 98 -9.19 2.50 -18.63
CA GLN A 98 -9.79 2.76 -19.93
C GLN A 98 -11.01 1.87 -20.21
N GLU A 99 -11.59 1.24 -19.19
CA GLU A 99 -12.78 0.38 -19.29
C GLU A 99 -12.54 -0.86 -20.19
N ARG A 100 -11.30 -1.37 -20.21
CA ARG A 100 -10.89 -2.57 -20.98
C ARG A 100 -10.44 -3.70 -20.05
N THR A 101 -10.89 -4.92 -20.32
CA THR A 101 -10.73 -6.10 -19.45
C THR A 101 -9.67 -7.10 -19.92
N ALA A 102 -9.28 -7.03 -21.19
CA ALA A 102 -8.52 -8.08 -21.87
C ALA A 102 -7.21 -8.44 -21.14
N ARG A 103 -6.37 -7.46 -20.80
CA ARG A 103 -5.13 -7.74 -20.06
C ARG A 103 -5.37 -8.24 -18.64
N CYS A 104 -6.41 -7.78 -17.97
CA CYS A 104 -6.72 -8.28 -16.63
C CYS A 104 -7.13 -9.75 -16.66
N LEU A 105 -7.91 -10.16 -17.66
CA LEU A 105 -8.26 -11.57 -17.86
C LEU A 105 -7.06 -12.42 -18.23
N GLN A 106 -6.18 -11.91 -19.10
CA GLN A 106 -4.92 -12.59 -19.43
C GLN A 106 -4.07 -12.78 -18.16
N TRP A 107 -3.93 -11.75 -17.35
CA TRP A 107 -3.22 -11.82 -16.08
C TRP A 107 -3.84 -12.84 -15.12
N CYS A 108 -5.19 -12.92 -15.05
CA CYS A 108 -5.87 -13.95 -14.28
C CYS A 108 -5.55 -15.36 -14.78
N ALA A 109 -5.52 -15.57 -16.10
CA ALA A 109 -5.16 -16.85 -16.70
C ALA A 109 -3.71 -17.24 -16.40
N ASP A 110 -2.76 -16.31 -16.56
CA ASP A 110 -1.33 -16.52 -16.31
C ASP A 110 -1.05 -16.86 -14.83
N ASN A 111 -1.88 -16.35 -13.92
CA ASN A 111 -1.72 -16.54 -12.47
C ASN A 111 -2.75 -17.49 -11.85
N LYS A 112 -3.55 -18.22 -12.65
CA LYS A 112 -4.70 -19.02 -12.21
C LYS A 112 -4.42 -19.91 -11.01
N SER A 113 -3.33 -20.69 -11.05
CA SER A 113 -2.97 -21.61 -9.96
C SER A 113 -2.62 -20.89 -8.66
N LYS A 114 -2.01 -19.71 -8.73
CA LYS A 114 -1.65 -18.90 -7.56
C LYS A 114 -2.90 -18.19 -7.00
N LEU A 115 -3.72 -17.63 -7.88
CA LEU A 115 -4.98 -16.97 -7.52
C LEU A 115 -5.96 -17.93 -6.83
N ARG A 116 -6.05 -19.17 -7.31
CA ARG A 116 -6.85 -20.23 -6.66
C ARG A 116 -6.37 -20.53 -5.24
N LYS A 117 -5.06 -20.61 -5.00
CA LYS A 117 -4.50 -20.79 -3.64
C LYS A 117 -4.80 -19.63 -2.71
N LEU A 118 -4.99 -18.43 -3.27
CA LEU A 118 -5.32 -17.22 -2.54
C LEU A 118 -6.83 -16.96 -2.43
N ASN A 119 -7.67 -17.90 -2.89
CA ASN A 119 -9.13 -17.75 -2.99
C ASN A 119 -9.54 -16.40 -3.61
N SER A 120 -8.88 -16.03 -4.71
CA SER A 120 -9.15 -14.79 -5.43
C SER A 120 -10.42 -14.90 -6.27
N ASN A 121 -11.30 -13.89 -6.19
CA ASN A 121 -12.46 -13.75 -7.07
C ASN A 121 -12.26 -12.70 -8.18
N MET A 122 -11.01 -12.32 -8.48
CA MET A 122 -10.71 -11.26 -9.44
C MET A 122 -11.24 -11.57 -10.84
N GLU A 123 -11.00 -12.78 -11.35
CA GLU A 123 -11.49 -13.19 -12.67
C GLU A 123 -13.01 -13.09 -12.73
N PHE A 124 -13.71 -13.63 -11.73
CA PHE A 124 -15.17 -13.58 -11.64
C PHE A 124 -15.69 -12.14 -11.70
N LYS A 125 -15.10 -11.21 -10.95
CA LYS A 125 -15.52 -9.80 -10.95
C LYS A 125 -15.30 -9.10 -12.29
N ILE A 126 -14.21 -9.40 -12.98
CA ILE A 126 -14.00 -8.89 -14.35
C ILE A 126 -15.04 -9.49 -15.30
N ARG A 127 -15.35 -10.78 -15.18
CA ARG A 127 -16.39 -11.43 -16.00
C ARG A 127 -17.77 -10.81 -15.76
N ILE A 128 -18.09 -10.46 -14.52
CA ILE A 128 -19.29 -9.71 -14.16
C ILE A 128 -19.29 -8.33 -14.82
N GLN A 129 -18.16 -7.62 -14.83
CA GLN A 129 -18.07 -6.33 -15.51
C GLN A 129 -18.28 -6.44 -17.03
N GLU A 130 -17.69 -7.44 -17.70
CA GLU A 130 -17.95 -7.67 -19.13
C GLU A 130 -19.44 -7.92 -19.42
N PHE A 131 -20.11 -8.69 -18.57
CA PHE A 131 -21.56 -8.89 -18.66
C PHE A 131 -22.33 -7.56 -18.50
N ILE A 132 -21.98 -6.75 -17.50
CA ILE A 132 -22.60 -5.44 -17.25
C ILE A 132 -22.45 -4.54 -18.48
N GLU A 133 -21.27 -4.52 -19.10
CA GLU A 133 -21.05 -3.69 -20.29
C GLU A 133 -21.86 -4.16 -21.50
N LEU A 134 -22.06 -5.48 -21.69
CA LEU A 134 -22.99 -6.02 -22.71
C LEU A 134 -24.44 -5.55 -22.47
N VAL A 135 -24.88 -5.55 -21.21
CA VAL A 135 -26.21 -5.03 -20.84
C VAL A 135 -26.30 -3.52 -21.07
N ARG A 136 -25.23 -2.77 -20.77
CA ARG A 136 -25.17 -1.31 -20.94
C ARG A 136 -25.40 -0.89 -22.40
N VAL A 137 -24.86 -1.65 -23.36
CA VAL A 137 -25.05 -1.41 -24.81
C VAL A 137 -26.29 -2.11 -25.40
N ASP A 138 -27.19 -2.60 -24.53
CA ASP A 138 -28.44 -3.30 -24.86
C ASP A 138 -28.27 -4.60 -25.69
N GLN A 139 -27.09 -5.21 -25.67
CA GLN A 139 -26.81 -6.52 -26.28
C GLN A 139 -27.25 -7.68 -25.36
N ARG A 140 -28.53 -7.70 -24.96
CA ARG A 140 -29.06 -8.62 -23.94
C ARG A 140 -28.92 -10.11 -24.30
N LEU A 141 -29.12 -10.46 -25.57
CA LEU A 141 -28.98 -11.84 -26.03
C LEU A 141 -27.52 -12.32 -25.93
N GLU A 142 -26.57 -11.46 -26.26
CA GLU A 142 -25.13 -11.75 -26.11
C GLU A 142 -24.75 -11.85 -24.64
N ALA A 143 -25.27 -10.97 -23.78
CA ALA A 143 -25.07 -11.04 -22.33
C ALA A 143 -25.53 -12.39 -21.74
N VAL A 144 -26.69 -12.91 -22.18
CA VAL A 144 -27.19 -14.23 -21.77
C VAL A 144 -26.29 -15.36 -22.26
N GLN A 145 -25.83 -15.31 -23.51
CA GLN A 145 -24.90 -16.32 -24.04
C GLN A 145 -23.56 -16.30 -23.29
N TYR A 146 -23.07 -15.10 -23.00
CA TYR A 146 -21.86 -14.87 -22.24
C TYR A 146 -21.98 -15.42 -20.81
N ALA A 147 -23.08 -15.13 -20.11
CA ALA A 147 -23.36 -15.65 -18.78
C ALA A 147 -23.39 -17.18 -18.75
N LYS A 148 -24.05 -17.83 -19.73
CA LYS A 148 -24.07 -19.30 -19.85
C LYS A 148 -22.67 -19.90 -20.00
N LYS A 149 -21.75 -19.19 -20.65
CA LYS A 149 -20.38 -19.64 -20.89
C LYS A 149 -19.48 -19.44 -19.67
N HIS A 150 -19.62 -18.32 -18.96
CA HIS A 150 -18.66 -17.89 -17.94
C HIS A 150 -19.15 -18.06 -16.50
N PHE A 151 -20.46 -18.13 -16.27
CA PHE A 151 -21.05 -18.26 -14.94
C PHE A 151 -21.57 -19.67 -14.64
N SER A 152 -21.41 -20.65 -15.54
CA SER A 152 -21.91 -22.02 -15.33
C SER A 152 -21.19 -22.77 -14.20
N ASN A 153 -19.91 -22.46 -13.98
CA ASN A 153 -19.06 -23.12 -12.98
C ASN A 153 -18.74 -22.14 -11.84
N TYR A 154 -19.78 -21.61 -11.19
CA TYR A 154 -19.62 -20.67 -10.08
C TYR A 154 -19.20 -21.37 -8.79
N GLU A 155 -18.45 -20.64 -7.96
CA GLU A 155 -18.04 -21.09 -6.63
C GLU A 155 -19.13 -20.77 -5.57
N GLU A 156 -19.03 -21.41 -4.41
CA GLU A 156 -19.94 -21.14 -3.29
C GLU A 156 -19.90 -19.66 -2.90
N GLY A 157 -21.07 -19.03 -2.77
CA GLY A 157 -21.21 -17.61 -2.48
C GLY A 157 -21.24 -16.67 -3.70
N GLN A 158 -20.96 -17.14 -4.93
CA GLN A 158 -21.06 -16.30 -6.13
C GLN A 158 -22.48 -16.20 -6.72
N LEU A 159 -23.36 -17.15 -6.40
CA LEU A 159 -24.72 -17.21 -6.93
C LEU A 159 -25.54 -15.94 -6.68
N PRO A 160 -25.53 -15.29 -5.50
CA PRO A 160 -26.25 -14.05 -5.28
C PRO A 160 -25.81 -12.93 -6.23
N GLU A 161 -24.51 -12.79 -6.49
CA GLU A 161 -23.99 -11.78 -7.44
C GLU A 161 -24.42 -12.09 -8.88
N ILE A 162 -24.43 -13.37 -9.27
CA ILE A 162 -24.95 -13.81 -10.58
C ILE A 162 -26.43 -13.48 -10.71
N GLN A 163 -27.24 -13.76 -9.69
CA GLN A 163 -28.68 -13.48 -9.69
C GLN A 163 -28.96 -11.98 -9.85
N HIS A 164 -28.20 -11.11 -9.17
CA HIS A 164 -28.32 -9.66 -9.36
C HIS A 164 -27.96 -9.24 -10.79
N CYS A 165 -26.89 -9.79 -11.37
CA CYS A 165 -26.52 -9.50 -12.75
C CYS A 165 -27.60 -9.97 -13.73
N MET A 166 -28.12 -11.19 -13.57
CA MET A 166 -29.20 -11.70 -14.42
C MET A 166 -30.48 -10.86 -14.27
N GLY A 167 -30.76 -10.33 -13.08
CA GLY A 167 -31.87 -9.42 -12.83
C GLY A 167 -31.79 -8.12 -13.64
N MET A 168 -30.58 -7.63 -13.97
CA MET A 168 -30.40 -6.43 -14.81
C MET A 168 -31.04 -6.57 -16.19
N LEU A 169 -31.20 -7.80 -16.69
CA LEU A 169 -31.85 -8.07 -17.99
C LEU A 169 -33.33 -7.70 -18.00
N ALA A 170 -33.96 -7.45 -16.85
CA ALA A 170 -35.35 -7.00 -16.75
C ALA A 170 -35.50 -5.47 -16.72
N PHE A 171 -34.40 -4.73 -16.55
CA PHE A 171 -34.41 -3.27 -16.39
C PHE A 171 -33.74 -2.56 -17.58
N PRO A 172 -34.12 -1.32 -17.90
CA PRO A 172 -33.41 -0.51 -18.89
C PRO A 172 -32.03 -0.08 -18.34
N SER A 173 -31.13 0.33 -19.24
CA SER A 173 -29.75 0.72 -18.88
C SER A 173 -29.64 2.07 -18.16
N ASP A 174 -30.72 2.85 -18.11
CA ASP A 174 -30.89 4.11 -17.39
C ASP A 174 -31.76 3.95 -16.12
N THR A 175 -31.94 2.73 -15.64
CA THR A 175 -32.76 2.44 -14.45
C THR A 175 -32.29 3.17 -13.19
N ASP A 176 -33.25 3.73 -12.45
CA ASP A 176 -33.03 4.27 -11.11
C ASP A 176 -33.26 3.24 -9.98
N VAL A 177 -33.57 1.99 -10.34
CA VAL A 177 -33.89 0.93 -9.39
C VAL A 177 -32.61 0.31 -8.83
N GLU A 178 -32.44 0.33 -7.52
CA GLU A 178 -31.37 -0.38 -6.83
C GLU A 178 -31.66 -1.89 -6.73
N PRO A 179 -30.62 -2.76 -6.78
CA PRO A 179 -29.18 -2.45 -6.84
C PRO A 179 -28.65 -2.18 -8.26
N TYR A 180 -29.51 -2.21 -9.28
CA TYR A 180 -29.10 -2.22 -10.69
C TYR A 180 -28.49 -0.90 -11.15
N LYS A 181 -28.98 0.23 -10.62
CA LYS A 181 -28.35 1.54 -10.78
C LYS A 181 -26.88 1.51 -10.35
N SER A 182 -26.61 1.07 -9.12
CA SER A 182 -25.24 0.94 -8.59
C SER A 182 -24.37 -0.02 -9.43
N LEU A 183 -24.96 -1.09 -9.99
CA LEU A 183 -24.23 -2.03 -10.87
C LEU A 183 -23.82 -1.39 -12.20
N LEU A 184 -24.53 -0.37 -12.68
CA LEU A 184 -24.22 0.33 -13.93
C LEU A 184 -23.30 1.55 -13.72
N GLU A 185 -22.99 1.93 -12.48
CA GLU A 185 -22.11 3.06 -12.23
C GLU A 185 -20.67 2.83 -12.73
N LYS A 186 -20.07 3.92 -13.21
CA LYS A 186 -18.64 3.93 -13.61
C LYS A 186 -17.68 3.80 -12.41
N SER A 187 -18.14 4.09 -11.20
CA SER A 187 -17.38 3.95 -9.94
C SER A 187 -16.81 2.53 -9.77
N ARG A 188 -17.49 1.52 -10.31
CA ARG A 188 -17.05 0.11 -10.32
C ARG A 188 -15.70 -0.12 -10.97
N TRP A 189 -15.36 0.62 -12.03
CA TRP A 189 -14.04 0.49 -12.67
C TRP A 189 -12.91 0.89 -11.73
N ALA A 190 -13.12 1.93 -10.91
CA ALA A 190 -12.17 2.32 -9.87
C ALA A 190 -12.04 1.23 -8.78
N ASP A 191 -13.13 0.55 -8.44
CA ASP A 191 -13.10 -0.60 -7.52
C ASP A 191 -12.33 -1.79 -8.10
N LEU A 192 -12.53 -2.11 -9.39
CA LEU A 192 -11.79 -3.16 -10.08
C LEU A 192 -10.30 -2.87 -10.12
N VAL A 193 -9.91 -1.61 -10.38
CA VAL A 193 -8.51 -1.17 -10.29
C VAL A 193 -7.95 -1.36 -8.88
N ARG A 194 -8.67 -0.90 -7.84
CA ARG A 194 -8.26 -1.09 -6.44
C ARG A 194 -8.10 -2.57 -6.09
N GLN A 195 -9.04 -3.40 -6.53
CA GLN A 195 -9.00 -4.83 -6.26
C GLN A 195 -7.88 -5.51 -7.03
N PHE A 196 -7.65 -5.17 -8.30
CA PHE A 196 -6.51 -5.65 -9.07
C PHE A 196 -5.20 -5.37 -8.34
N ARG A 197 -4.97 -4.12 -7.90
CA ARG A 197 -3.79 -3.73 -7.12
C ARG A 197 -3.62 -4.60 -5.88
N TRP A 198 -4.71 -4.84 -5.15
CA TRP A 198 -4.70 -5.67 -3.95
C TRP A 198 -4.34 -7.14 -4.25
N GLU A 199 -4.97 -7.72 -5.27
CA GLU A 199 -4.72 -9.10 -5.72
C GLU A 199 -3.29 -9.29 -6.22
N HIS A 200 -2.81 -8.35 -7.03
CA HIS A 200 -1.44 -8.33 -7.54
C HIS A 200 -0.41 -8.21 -6.40
N ALA A 201 -0.63 -7.29 -5.45
CA ALA A 201 0.24 -7.18 -4.29
C ALA A 201 0.22 -8.46 -3.44
N ARG A 202 -0.94 -9.12 -3.28
CA ARG A 202 -1.06 -10.38 -2.52
C ARG A 202 -0.32 -11.55 -3.15
N LEU A 203 -0.15 -11.56 -4.48
CA LEU A 203 0.68 -12.55 -5.17
C LEU A 203 2.18 -12.35 -4.92
N LEU A 204 2.64 -11.10 -4.88
CA LEU A 204 4.06 -10.77 -4.78
C LEU A 204 4.59 -10.73 -3.36
N HIS A 205 3.71 -10.45 -2.39
CA HIS A 205 4.13 -10.14 -1.03
C HIS A 205 3.36 -10.97 0.00
N PRO A 206 4.05 -11.59 0.98
CA PRO A 206 3.37 -12.27 2.09
C PRO A 206 2.57 -11.31 2.97
N SER A 207 3.06 -10.08 3.15
CA SER A 207 2.41 -9.06 3.98
C SER A 207 1.32 -8.33 3.20
N ARG A 208 0.12 -8.29 3.78
CA ARG A 208 -1.06 -7.60 3.22
C ARG A 208 -0.84 -6.09 3.06
N LEU A 209 -0.20 -5.46 4.03
CA LEU A 209 0.07 -4.02 4.02
C LEU A 209 1.52 -3.72 3.63
N PRO A 210 1.79 -2.62 2.90
CA PRO A 210 3.14 -2.11 2.73
C PRO A 210 3.80 -1.83 4.08
N LEU A 211 5.13 -1.97 4.15
CA LEU A 211 5.87 -1.81 5.40
C LEU A 211 5.88 -0.35 5.90
N LEU A 212 5.79 0.63 5.00
CA LEU A 212 5.88 2.05 5.33
C LEU A 212 4.78 2.50 6.31
N PRO A 213 3.47 2.31 6.04
CA PRO A 213 2.43 2.65 7.01
C PRO A 213 2.59 1.96 8.36
N ALA A 214 2.97 0.68 8.37
CA ALA A 214 3.15 -0.08 9.62
C ALA A 214 4.25 0.52 10.50
N VAL A 215 5.44 0.77 9.92
CA VAL A 215 6.56 1.35 10.68
C VAL A 215 6.27 2.79 11.08
N LEU A 216 5.61 3.57 10.22
CA LEU A 216 5.23 4.94 10.54
C LEU A 216 4.25 4.96 11.73
N GLN A 217 3.20 4.14 11.69
CA GLN A 217 2.23 4.04 12.78
C GLN A 217 2.87 3.55 14.08
N LEU A 218 3.77 2.55 14.03
CA LEU A 218 4.51 2.09 15.20
C LEU A 218 5.37 3.20 15.81
N GLY A 219 6.09 3.96 14.97
CA GLY A 219 6.89 5.10 15.41
C GLY A 219 6.04 6.22 16.01
N LEU A 220 4.88 6.52 15.42
CA LEU A 220 3.93 7.48 15.96
C LEU A 220 3.37 7.00 17.30
N ALA A 221 2.93 5.74 17.41
CA ALA A 221 2.39 5.17 18.64
C ALA A 221 3.40 5.23 19.80
N ALA A 222 4.69 5.00 19.52
CA ALA A 222 5.76 5.10 20.52
C ALA A 222 5.97 6.54 21.05
N LEU A 223 5.55 7.56 20.30
CA LEU A 223 5.67 8.98 20.65
C LEU A 223 4.33 9.62 21.02
N ASN A 224 3.22 8.91 20.81
CA ASN A 224 1.88 9.47 20.90
C ASN A 224 1.47 9.64 22.35
N THR A 225 1.12 10.86 22.75
CA THR A 225 0.64 11.13 24.11
C THR A 225 -0.65 11.95 24.04
N PRO A 226 -1.53 11.90 25.06
CA PRO A 226 -2.73 12.74 25.09
C PRO A 226 -2.42 14.24 24.89
N GLN A 227 -1.25 14.69 25.35
CA GLN A 227 -0.77 16.08 25.23
C GLN A 227 -0.49 16.48 23.77
N CYS A 228 -0.27 15.54 22.87
CA CYS A 228 -0.08 15.85 21.44
C CYS A 228 -1.37 16.37 20.78
N HIS A 229 -2.54 16.20 21.40
CA HIS A 229 -3.84 16.57 20.82
C HIS A 229 -4.44 17.85 21.41
N SER A 230 -3.80 18.46 22.41
CA SER A 230 -4.21 19.75 22.97
C SER A 230 -3.33 20.89 22.43
N GLU A 231 -3.94 21.96 21.94
CA GLU A 231 -3.23 23.12 21.38
C GLU A 231 -2.27 23.78 22.38
N SER A 232 -2.60 23.77 23.67
CA SER A 232 -1.76 24.39 24.70
C SER A 232 -0.45 23.64 24.98
N THR A 233 -0.41 22.34 24.65
CA THR A 233 0.68 21.41 24.99
C THR A 233 1.45 20.88 23.77
N LYS A 234 1.05 21.26 22.55
CA LYS A 234 1.77 20.88 21.33
C LYS A 234 3.21 21.40 21.34
N VAL A 235 4.11 20.55 20.85
CA VAL A 235 5.55 20.85 20.75
C VAL A 235 5.98 20.78 19.29
N ALA A 236 6.51 21.87 18.74
CA ALA A 236 6.96 21.94 17.34
C ALA A 236 7.99 20.85 16.97
N ALA A 237 8.88 20.49 17.89
CA ALA A 237 9.89 19.45 17.67
C ALA A 237 9.32 18.01 17.75
N CYS A 238 8.10 17.82 18.25
CA CYS A 238 7.48 16.50 18.37
C CYS A 238 6.88 16.09 17.03
N PRO A 239 7.30 14.94 16.44
CA PRO A 239 6.73 14.45 15.19
C PRO A 239 5.21 14.26 15.24
N VAL A 240 4.67 13.77 16.35
CA VAL A 240 3.22 13.53 16.52
C VAL A 240 2.41 14.84 16.59
N CYS A 241 3.02 15.94 17.02
CA CYS A 241 2.33 17.24 17.08
C CYS A 241 2.20 17.91 15.70
N GLN A 242 2.91 17.41 14.68
CA GLN A 242 2.85 17.96 13.32
C GLN A 242 1.50 17.62 12.67
N PRO A 243 0.81 18.56 12.00
CA PRO A 243 -0.58 18.36 11.54
C PRO A 243 -0.88 17.06 10.77
N PRO A 244 -0.11 16.67 9.73
CA PRO A 244 -0.40 15.43 8.99
C PRO A 244 -0.19 14.17 9.84
N LEU A 245 0.83 14.17 10.70
CA LEU A 245 1.15 13.03 11.57
C LEU A 245 0.21 12.94 12.78
N ASN A 246 -0.25 14.09 13.29
CA ASN A 246 -1.23 14.15 14.37
C ASN A 246 -2.56 13.52 13.93
N THR A 247 -2.98 13.79 12.70
CA THR A 247 -4.20 13.20 12.12
C THR A 247 -4.10 11.68 12.07
N LEU A 248 -2.95 11.14 11.66
CA LEU A 248 -2.70 9.69 11.66
C LEU A 248 -2.63 9.10 13.08
N ALA A 249 -2.11 9.86 14.05
CA ALA A 249 -1.94 9.39 15.42
C ALA A 249 -3.24 9.32 16.24
N LYS A 250 -4.32 10.00 15.81
CA LYS A 250 -5.61 10.02 16.52
C LYS A 250 -6.20 8.63 16.79
N SER A 251 -5.99 7.69 15.87
CA SER A 251 -6.49 6.31 16.01
C SER A 251 -5.47 5.35 16.64
N LEU A 252 -4.30 5.84 17.03
CA LEU A 252 -3.22 5.01 17.57
C LEU A 252 -3.24 5.00 19.10
N PRO A 253 -2.77 3.92 19.74
CA PRO A 253 -2.63 3.89 21.19
C PRO A 253 -1.65 4.96 21.67
N HIS A 254 -1.80 5.38 22.92
CA HIS A 254 -0.84 6.26 23.58
C HIS A 254 0.34 5.46 24.11
N ALA A 255 1.52 6.06 24.03
CA ALA A 255 2.74 5.54 24.62
C ALA A 255 2.59 5.42 26.14
N HIS A 256 3.12 4.34 26.70
CA HIS A 256 3.25 4.20 28.15
C HIS A 256 4.38 5.11 28.64
N CYS A 257 4.03 6.14 29.40
CA CYS A 257 5.01 7.04 30.03
C CYS A 257 5.20 6.65 31.51
N SER A 258 6.31 5.98 31.84
CA SER A 258 6.65 5.67 33.23
C SER A 258 7.22 6.86 34.00
N HIS A 259 7.91 7.77 33.29
CA HIS A 259 8.54 8.94 33.89
C HIS A 259 8.26 10.19 33.05
N SER A 260 7.95 11.29 33.72
CA SER A 260 7.79 12.61 33.10
C SER A 260 8.95 13.50 33.53
N ARG A 261 9.49 14.31 32.61
CA ARG A 261 10.45 15.36 32.93
C ARG A 261 9.86 16.70 32.52
N LEU A 262 9.90 17.66 33.43
CA LEU A 262 9.54 19.03 33.10
C LEU A 262 10.68 19.67 32.31
N VAL A 263 10.33 20.45 31.29
CA VAL A 263 11.29 21.08 30.38
C VAL A 263 10.87 22.53 30.19
N CYS A 264 11.82 23.46 30.28
CA CYS A 264 11.54 24.88 30.06
C CYS A 264 11.00 25.09 28.64
N ARG A 265 9.89 25.83 28.50
CA ARG A 265 9.24 26.10 27.21
C ARG A 265 10.15 26.84 26.22
N ILE A 266 10.99 27.73 26.72
CA ILE A 266 11.90 28.58 25.91
C ILE A 266 13.24 27.86 25.72
N SER A 267 13.97 27.58 26.80
CA SER A 267 15.34 27.06 26.72
C SER A 267 15.41 25.57 26.39
N ARG A 268 14.29 24.83 26.44
CA ARG A 268 14.21 23.37 26.20
C ARG A 268 15.12 22.53 27.12
N LYS A 269 15.67 23.14 28.17
CA LYS A 269 16.46 22.45 29.19
C LYS A 269 15.54 21.82 30.25
N PRO A 270 15.90 20.64 30.80
CA PRO A 270 15.17 20.05 31.91
C PRO A 270 15.04 21.03 33.08
N LEU A 271 13.88 21.05 33.72
CA LEU A 271 13.68 21.71 35.00
C LEU A 271 14.06 20.72 36.10
N ASN A 272 15.03 21.10 36.91
CA ASN A 272 15.62 20.26 37.96
C ASN A 272 16.30 21.13 39.02
N GLU A 273 17.05 20.51 39.93
CA GLU A 273 17.84 21.15 41.00
C GLU A 273 18.87 22.18 40.49
N HIS A 274 19.21 22.15 39.19
CA HIS A 274 20.16 23.08 38.58
C HIS A 274 19.50 24.07 37.61
N ASN A 275 18.18 24.01 37.46
CA ASN A 275 17.37 24.87 36.61
C ASN A 275 15.95 24.88 37.19
N HIS A 276 15.75 25.60 38.29
CA HIS A 276 14.52 25.52 39.06
C HIS A 276 13.30 26.03 38.26
N PRO A 277 12.13 25.40 38.42
CA PRO A 277 10.90 25.86 37.80
C PRO A 277 10.43 27.18 38.44
N MET A 278 10.27 28.21 37.62
CA MET A 278 9.77 29.54 37.98
C MET A 278 8.45 29.83 37.28
N VAL A 279 7.42 30.26 38.01
CA VAL A 279 6.12 30.66 37.44
C VAL A 279 6.12 32.16 37.17
N LEU A 280 5.89 32.57 35.93
CA LEU A 280 5.75 33.99 35.57
C LEU A 280 4.28 34.44 35.65
N PRO A 281 3.99 35.76 35.70
CA PRO A 281 2.61 36.29 35.79
C PRO A 281 1.66 35.85 34.67
N ASN A 282 2.20 35.35 33.55
CA ASN A 282 1.43 34.75 32.46
C ASN A 282 0.92 33.32 32.76
N GLY A 283 1.16 32.80 33.97
CA GLY A 283 0.74 31.47 34.41
C GLY A 283 1.56 30.31 33.84
N GLN A 284 2.68 30.58 33.17
CA GLN A 284 3.54 29.56 32.58
C GLN A 284 4.80 29.31 33.43
N VAL A 285 5.31 28.07 33.38
CA VAL A 285 6.51 27.63 34.09
C VAL A 285 7.73 27.68 33.16
N TYR A 286 8.80 28.32 33.63
CA TYR A 286 10.08 28.46 32.93
C TYR A 286 11.23 28.00 33.82
N GLY A 287 12.39 27.77 33.22
CA GLY A 287 13.61 27.57 33.99
C GLY A 287 14.17 28.91 34.44
N GLU A 288 14.86 28.92 35.57
CA GLU A 288 15.69 30.05 36.01
C GLU A 288 16.74 30.46 34.94
N LYS A 289 17.15 29.53 34.07
CA LYS A 289 18.17 29.70 33.02
C LYS A 289 17.62 29.82 31.60
#